data_AF-A0A837I882-F1
#
_entry.id   AF-A0A837I882-F1
#
_cell.length_a   1.000
_cell.length_b   1.000
_cell.length_c   1.000
_cell.angle_alpha   90.00
_cell.angle_beta   90.00
_cell.angle_gamma   90.00
#
_symmetry.space_group_name_H-M   'P 1'
#
loop_
_entity.id
_entity.type
_entity.pdbx_description
1 polymer ?
#
loop_
_entity_poly.entity_id
_entity_poly.type
_entity_poly.pdbx_seq_one_letter_code
_entity_poly.pdbx_strand_id
1 'polypeptide(L)' 'MYGSWVACNDCAKSIIDSGIIKVIGHKKTFDSSPDHWKEPIEIARQMFMEAGVTYEL' A
#
# COMPACT_ATOMS: atom_id res chain seq x y z
N MET A 1 -9.78 1.77 -3.13
CA MET A 1 -8.98 2.84 -3.76
C MET A 1 -8.09 2.23 -4.83
N TYR A 2 -7.98 2.90 -5.98
CA TYR A 2 -7.04 2.52 -7.04
C TYR A 2 -5.88 3.52 -7.05
N GLY A 3 -4.64 3.02 -7.02
CA GLY A 3 -3.44 3.85 -7.01
C GLY A 3 -2.53 3.51 -8.19
N SER A 4 -2.06 4.53 -8.91
CA SER A 4 -1.04 4.37 -9.94
C SER A 4 0.33 4.03 -9.35
N TRP A 5 0.58 4.44 -8.10
CA TRP A 5 1.71 4.02 -7.27
C TRP A 5 1.21 3.22 -6.07
N VAL A 6 2.06 2.36 -5.53
CA VAL A 6 1.78 1.60 -4.32
C VAL A 6 1.92 2.47 -3.07
N ALA A 7 1.15 2.17 -2.03
CA ALA A 7 1.15 2.95 -0.80
C ALA A 7 2.43 2.71 0.01
N CYS A 8 3.02 3.79 0.53
CA CYS A 8 3.98 3.74 1.63
C CYS A 8 3.26 3.71 2.99
N ASN A 9 4.01 3.58 4.09
CA ASN A 9 3.49 3.51 5.45
C ASN A 9 2.61 4.72 5.86
N ASP A 10 2.94 5.93 5.39
CA ASP A 10 2.14 7.12 5.74
C ASP A 10 0.85 7.22 4.93
N CYS A 11 0.89 6.78 3.67
CA CYS A 11 -0.34 6.58 2.88
C CYS A 11 -1.22 5.51 3.52
N ALA A 12 -0.63 4.41 4.00
CA ALA A 12 -1.37 3.31 4.63
C ALA A 12 -2.17 3.79 5.85
N LYS A 13 -1.58 4.60 6.74
CA LYS A 13 -2.29 5.22 7.87
C LYS A 13 -3.55 5.95 7.41
N SER A 14 -3.37 6.87 6.46
CA SER A 14 -4.47 7.71 5.95
C SER A 14 -5.56 6.86 5.27
N ILE A 15 -5.18 5.82 4.53
CA ILE A 15 -6.11 4.89 3.88
C ILE A 15 -6.92 4.13 4.93
N ILE A 16 -6.27 3.58 5.95
CA ILE A 16 -6.92 2.85 7.05
C ILE A 16 -7.88 3.78 7.80
N ASP A 17 -7.42 4.96 8.21
CA ASP A 17 -8.21 5.93 8.96
C ASP A 17 -9.42 6.45 8.17
N SER A 18 -9.33 6.45 6.84
CA SER A 18 -10.45 6.81 5.95
C SER A 18 -11.51 5.71 5.79
N GLY A 19 -11.28 4.52 6.35
CA GLY A 19 -12.22 3.39 6.26
C GLY A 19 -12.20 2.65 4.91
N ILE A 20 -11.13 2.80 4.12
CA ILE A 20 -10.98 2.06 2.87
C ILE A 20 -10.66 0.59 3.18
N ILE A 21 -11.48 -0.33 2.65
CA ILE A 21 -11.32 -1.77 2.89
C ILE A 21 -10.55 -2.52 1.79
N LYS A 22 -10.31 -1.89 0.63
CA LYS A 22 -9.60 -2.52 -0.50
C LYS A 22 -8.75 -1.51 -1.26
N VAL A 23 -7.49 -1.85 -1.48
CA VAL A 23 -6.49 -1.08 -2.22
C VAL A 23 -5.97 -1.91 -3.39
N ILE A 24 -6.05 -1.35 -4.60
CA ILE A 24 -5.47 -1.94 -5.82
C ILE A 24 -4.29 -1.07 -6.23
N GLY A 25 -3.09 -1.62 -6.15
CA GLY A 25 -1.87 -1.04 -6.69
C GLY A 25 -1.64 -1.47 -8.14
N HIS A 26 -0.60 -0.92 -8.76
CA HIS A 26 -0.17 -1.31 -10.10
C HIS A 26 1.12 -2.12 -10.04
N LYS A 27 1.10 -3.38 -10.49
CA LYS A 27 2.26 -4.29 -10.46
C LYS A 27 3.55 -3.68 -11.03
N LYS A 28 3.49 -3.03 -12.20
CA LYS A 28 4.67 -2.40 -12.82
C LYS A 28 5.37 -1.39 -11.90
N THR A 29 4.63 -0.54 -11.20
CA THR A 29 5.22 0.47 -10.31
C THR A 29 5.75 -0.13 -9.02
N PHE A 30 5.13 -1.21 -8.53
CA PHE A 30 5.68 -2.00 -7.43
C PHE A 30 7.03 -2.61 -7.82
N ASP A 31 7.08 -3.31 -8.95
CA ASP A 31 8.29 -3.98 -9.44
C ASP A 31 9.43 -2.97 -9.76
N SER A 32 9.10 -1.75 -10.20
CA SER A 32 10.06 -0.68 -10.49
C SER A 32 10.35 0.26 -9.32
N SER A 33 9.89 -0.05 -8.11
CA SER A 33 10.09 0.82 -6.94
C SER A 33 11.58 0.87 -6.54
N PRO A 34 12.18 2.07 -6.40
CA PRO A 34 13.54 2.21 -5.89
C PRO A 34 13.75 1.57 -4.51
N ASP A 35 14.97 1.16 -4.19
CA ASP A 35 15.26 0.42 -2.95
C ASP A 35 14.79 1.12 -1.67
N HIS A 36 14.92 2.45 -1.61
CA HIS A 36 14.48 3.24 -0.46
C HIS A 36 12.95 3.23 -0.23
N TRP A 37 12.15 2.82 -1.22
CA TRP A 37 10.70 2.66 -1.07
C TRP A 37 10.27 1.25 -0.66
N LYS A 38 11.13 0.24 -0.83
CA LYS A 38 10.76 -1.17 -0.60
C LYS A 38 10.33 -1.41 0.85
N GLU A 39 11.09 -0.90 1.82
CA GLU A 39 10.76 -1.02 3.24
C GLU A 39 9.45 -0.28 3.61
N PRO A 40 9.27 1.01 3.25
CA PRO A 40 7.98 1.70 3.44
C PRO A 40 6.76 0.98 2.85
N ILE A 41 6.92 0.37 1.66
CA ILE A 41 5.85 -0.39 0.99
C ILE A 41 5.56 -1.68 1.76
N GLU A 42 6.58 -2.38 2.25
CA GLU A 42 6.38 -3.61 3.02
C GLU A 42 5.70 -3.32 4.37
N ILE A 43 6.09 -2.24 5.05
CA ILE A 43 5.40 -1.76 6.26
C ILE A 43 3.93 -1.46 5.94
N ALA A 44 3.63 -0.78 4.82
CA ALA A 44 2.26 -0.53 4.39
C ALA A 44 1.45 -1.82 4.18
N ARG A 45 2.05 -2.83 3.52
CA ARG A 45 1.40 -4.14 3.32
C ARG A 45 1.08 -4.83 4.64
N GLN A 46 1.99 -4.77 5.60
CA GLN A 46 1.79 -5.32 6.93
C GLN A 46 0.66 -4.58 7.68
N MET A 47 0.65 -3.25 7.62
CA MET A 47 -0.41 -2.43 8.22
C MET A 47 -1.78 -2.73 7.62
N PHE A 48 -1.87 -2.91 6.29
CA PHE A 48 -3.11 -3.31 5.64
C PHE A 48 -3.58 -4.69 6.11
N MET A 49 -2.66 -5.66 6.24
CA MET A 49 -2.99 -6.99 6.75
C MET A 49 -3.56 -6.93 8.18
N GLU A 50 -2.90 -6.18 9.07
CA GLU A 50 -3.31 -6.01 10.47
C GLU A 50 -4.66 -5.30 10.61
N ALA A 51 -4.93 -4.32 9.75
CA ALA A 51 -6.18 -3.55 9.74
C ALA A 51 -7.31 -4.22 8.95
N GLY A 52 -7.08 -5.38 8.32
CA GLY A 52 -8.09 -6.06 7.50
C GLY A 52 -8.38 -5.39 6.16
N VAL A 53 -7.46 -4.57 5.65
CA VAL A 53 -7.55 -3.95 4.32
C VAL A 53 -7.01 -4.91 3.26
N THR A 54 -7.83 -5.24 2.27
CA THR A 54 -7.41 -6.11 1.16
C THR A 54 -6.45 -5.36 0.22
N TYR A 55 -5.30 -5.94 -0.09
CA TYR A 55 -4.29 -5.36 -0.98
C TYR A 55 -3.95 -6.28 -2.16
N GLU A 56 -4.06 -5.77 -3.39
CA GLU A 56 -3.78 -6.47 -4.66
C GLU A 56 -2.89 -5.61 -5.59
N LEU A 57 -2.16 -6.24 -6.52
CA LEU A 57 -1.21 -5.61 -7.46
C LEU A 57 -1.57 -5.83 -8.93
#